data_AF-A0A6G0WBM4-F1
#
_entry.id   AF-A0A6G0WBM4-F1
#
_cell.length_a   1.000
_cell.length_b   1.000
_cell.length_c   1.000
_cell.angle_alpha   90.00
_cell.angle_beta   90.00
_cell.angle_gamma   90.00
#
_symmetry.space_group_name_H-M   'P 1'
#
loop_
_entity.id
_entity.type
_entity.pdbx_description
1 polymer ?
#
loop_
_entity_poly.entity_id
_entity_poly.type
_entity_poly.pdbx_seq_one_letter_code
_entity_poly.pdbx_strand_id
1 'polypeptide(L)'
;MAKAGDRKHDVFGDGTPYEGLNEVDVDKLSSSVISSVEASLAKPKRHIHFNPSEGDVHRRERNQPWRLDGNRKLAAINQRAEEEQWEKRRIGLAKQVHDGLLHNYNVYVGIAEVANVLKIGQDQRRMEKNGHVVVANKDIAAAALLVAAEKYDLPRVAVLLGKVPAAKDH
;
A
#
# COMPACT_ATOMS: atom_id res chain seq x y z
N MET A 1 -24.11 35.37 -13.98
CA MET A 1 -23.20 34.33 -14.53
C MET A 1 -22.23 33.92 -13.43
N ALA A 2 -22.48 32.81 -12.75
CA ALA A 2 -21.59 32.27 -11.72
C ALA A 2 -20.78 31.10 -12.32
N LYS A 3 -19.47 31.13 -12.12
CA LYS A 3 -18.50 30.17 -12.66
C LYS A 3 -18.78 28.76 -12.15
N ALA A 4 -18.73 27.79 -13.06
CA ALA A 4 -18.79 26.36 -12.78
C ALA A 4 -17.68 25.98 -11.78
N GLY A 5 -18.09 25.57 -10.58
CA GLY A 5 -17.20 25.04 -9.56
C GLY A 5 -16.62 23.70 -9.98
N ASP A 6 -15.34 23.52 -9.70
CA ASP A 6 -14.55 22.33 -10.00
C ASP A 6 -14.97 21.16 -9.09
N ARG A 7 -16.00 20.40 -9.49
CA ARG A 7 -16.60 19.30 -8.69
C ARG A 7 -15.96 17.93 -8.94
N LYS A 8 -14.65 17.88 -9.24
CA LYS A 8 -13.96 16.62 -9.59
C LYS A 8 -13.88 15.58 -8.45
N HIS A 9 -14.56 15.81 -7.33
CA HIS A 9 -14.47 15.05 -6.09
C HIS A 9 -15.86 14.92 -5.42
N ASP A 10 -16.93 14.76 -6.19
CA ASP A 10 -18.21 14.38 -5.60
C ASP A 10 -18.12 12.90 -5.18
N VAL A 11 -17.97 12.72 -3.87
CA VAL A 11 -17.95 11.42 -3.20
C VAL A 11 -19.42 11.06 -2.90
N PHE A 12 -19.86 9.84 -3.26
CA PHE A 12 -21.15 9.36 -2.74
C PHE A 12 -21.12 9.31 -1.21
N GLY A 13 -22.28 9.35 -0.55
CA GLY A 13 -22.35 9.30 0.92
C GLY A 13 -21.70 8.06 1.56
N ASP A 14 -21.30 7.06 0.78
CA ASP A 14 -20.58 5.85 1.21
C ASP A 14 -19.06 5.88 0.97
N GLY A 15 -18.50 7.00 0.49
CA GLY A 15 -17.06 7.12 0.27
C GLY A 15 -16.56 6.54 -1.06
N THR A 16 -17.44 6.01 -1.91
CA THR A 16 -17.04 5.39 -3.18
C THR A 16 -16.70 6.47 -4.21
N PRO A 17 -15.48 6.49 -4.78
CA PRO A 17 -15.15 7.37 -5.90
C PRO A 17 -16.00 7.00 -7.12
N TYR A 18 -16.60 7.99 -7.77
CA TYR A 18 -17.37 7.78 -8.99
C TYR A 18 -16.45 7.75 -10.22
N GLU A 19 -16.39 6.61 -10.92
CA GLU A 19 -15.63 6.45 -12.18
C GLU A 19 -16.53 6.40 -13.44
N GLY A 20 -17.81 6.78 -13.33
CA GLY A 20 -18.77 6.67 -14.44
C GLY A 20 -18.66 7.80 -15.46
N LEU A 21 -18.73 7.46 -16.75
CA LEU A 21 -18.73 8.38 -17.90
C LEU A 21 -19.97 9.29 -18.02
N ASN A 22 -21.00 9.05 -17.21
CA ASN A 22 -22.27 9.77 -17.27
C ASN A 22 -22.54 10.40 -15.90
N GLU A 23 -22.03 11.61 -15.65
CA GLU A 23 -22.60 12.43 -14.59
C GLU A 23 -24.12 12.49 -14.81
N VAL A 24 -24.91 12.03 -13.83
CA VAL A 24 -26.36 12.14 -13.91
C VAL A 24 -26.69 13.61 -13.66
N ASP A 25 -26.66 14.40 -14.72
CA ASP A 25 -27.08 15.79 -14.71
C ASP A 25 -28.59 15.81 -14.44
N VAL A 26 -28.93 16.10 -13.18
CA VAL A 26 -30.31 16.09 -12.67
C VAL A 26 -31.19 17.05 -13.47
N ASP A 27 -30.59 18.13 -14.01
CA ASP A 27 -31.26 19.13 -14.83
C ASP A 27 -31.53 18.65 -16.27
N LYS A 28 -30.91 17.54 -16.70
CA LYS A 28 -31.13 16.90 -18.01
C LYS A 28 -31.97 15.63 -17.93
N LEU A 29 -32.47 15.25 -16.76
CA LEU A 29 -33.36 14.11 -16.63
C LEU A 29 -34.69 14.39 -17.33
N SER A 30 -35.21 13.40 -18.06
CA SER A 30 -36.52 13.55 -18.69
C SER A 30 -37.60 13.69 -17.62
N SER A 31 -38.63 14.49 -17.92
CA SER A 31 -39.79 14.65 -17.04
C SER A 31 -40.43 13.31 -16.66
N SER A 32 -40.39 12.31 -17.55
CA SER A 32 -40.86 10.95 -17.27
C SER A 32 -40.06 10.24 -16.17
N VAL A 33 -38.75 10.46 -16.08
CA VAL A 33 -37.89 9.89 -15.02
C VAL A 33 -38.15 10.61 -13.71
N ILE A 34 -38.26 11.94 -13.74
CA ILE A 34 -38.58 12.76 -12.56
C ILE A 34 -39.94 12.34 -11.97
N SER A 35 -40.98 12.28 -12.80
CA SER A 35 -42.32 11.85 -12.37
C SER A 35 -42.33 10.41 -11.87
N SER A 36 -41.50 9.52 -12.43
CA SER A 36 -41.39 8.13 -11.95
C SER A 36 -40.74 8.06 -10.56
N VAL A 37 -39.70 8.86 -10.32
CA VAL A 37 -39.04 8.98 -9.01
C VAL A 37 -39.96 9.60 -7.98
N GLU A 38 -40.69 10.67 -8.33
CA GLU A 38 -41.68 11.30 -7.46
C GLU A 38 -42.84 10.34 -7.11
N ALA A 39 -43.33 9.57 -8.09
CA ALA A 39 -44.34 8.54 -7.86
C ALA A 39 -43.80 7.39 -6.98
N SER A 40 -42.50 7.10 -7.05
CA SER A 40 -41.82 6.17 -6.15
C SER A 40 -41.71 6.73 -4.72
N LEU A 41 -41.42 8.02 -4.57
CA LEU A 41 -41.36 8.72 -3.27
C LEU A 41 -42.73 8.84 -2.59
N ALA A 42 -43.81 8.88 -3.37
CA ALA A 42 -45.18 8.87 -2.88
C ALA A 42 -45.62 7.51 -2.30
N LYS A 43 -44.84 6.44 -2.52
CA LYS A 43 -45.08 5.16 -1.84
C LYS A 43 -44.73 5.32 -0.36
N PRO A 44 -45.57 4.83 0.57
CA PRO A 44 -45.25 4.88 1.99
C PRO A 44 -43.89 4.22 2.20
N LYS A 45 -42.92 5.00 2.69
CA LYS A 45 -41.59 4.49 3.03
C LYS A 45 -41.80 3.29 3.95
N ARG A 46 -41.30 2.12 3.54
CA ARG A 46 -41.32 0.93 4.40
C ARG A 46 -40.68 1.32 5.73
N HIS A 47 -41.49 1.34 6.79
CA HIS A 47 -41.01 1.67 8.12
C HIS A 47 -40.08 0.56 8.59
N ILE A 48 -38.78 0.81 8.56
CA ILE A 48 -37.79 -0.10 9.14
C ILE A 48 -37.87 0.15 10.65
N HIS A 49 -38.53 -0.76 11.38
CA HIS A 49 -38.78 -0.61 12.81
C HIS A 49 -37.51 -0.46 13.64
N PHE A 50 -36.41 -1.03 13.18
CA PHE A 50 -35.10 -0.93 13.82
C PHE A 50 -34.01 -1.12 12.77
N ASN A 51 -32.98 -0.28 12.81
CA ASN A 51 -31.82 -0.47 11.95
C ASN A 51 -31.05 -1.71 12.46
N PRO A 52 -30.79 -2.74 11.64
CA PRO A 52 -30.06 -3.92 12.09
C PRO A 52 -28.70 -3.51 12.68
N SER A 53 -28.24 -4.26 13.68
CA SER A 53 -26.91 -4.01 14.23
C SER A 53 -25.85 -4.26 13.16
N GLU A 54 -24.70 -3.56 13.27
CA GLU A 54 -23.56 -3.76 12.37
C GLU A 54 -23.17 -5.26 12.30
N GLY A 55 -23.17 -5.95 13.44
CA GLY A 55 -22.90 -7.39 13.52
C GLY A 55 -23.89 -8.27 12.75
N ASP A 56 -25.18 -7.93 12.75
CA ASP A 56 -26.21 -8.66 12.00
C ASP A 56 -26.05 -8.46 10.49
N VAL A 57 -25.74 -7.23 10.07
CA VAL A 57 -25.43 -6.90 8.67
C VAL A 57 -24.19 -7.67 8.21
N HIS A 58 -23.09 -7.64 8.97
CA HIS A 58 -21.88 -8.41 8.65
C HIS A 58 -22.13 -9.90 8.55
N ARG A 59 -22.95 -10.47 9.45
CA ARG A 59 -23.28 -11.90 9.43
C ARG A 59 -24.09 -12.27 8.19
N ARG A 60 -25.13 -11.49 7.88
CA ARG A 60 -25.99 -11.71 6.71
C ARG A 60 -25.22 -11.55 5.39
N GLU A 61 -24.31 -10.59 5.35
CA GLU A 61 -23.64 -10.21 4.12
C GLU A 61 -22.30 -10.92 3.88
N ARG A 62 -21.75 -11.64 4.86
CA ARG A 62 -20.41 -12.24 4.82
C ARG A 62 -20.09 -12.99 3.51
N ASN A 63 -21.06 -13.76 3.03
CA ASN A 63 -20.90 -14.63 1.86
C ASN A 63 -21.56 -14.06 0.60
N GLN A 64 -21.99 -12.79 0.64
CA GLN A 64 -22.64 -12.17 -0.50
C GLN A 64 -21.59 -11.79 -1.56
N PRO A 65 -21.91 -11.92 -2.86
CA PRO A 65 -20.95 -11.72 -3.94
C PRO A 65 -20.24 -10.36 -3.90
N TRP A 66 -20.95 -9.28 -3.56
CA TRP A 66 -20.38 -7.92 -3.47
C TRP A 66 -19.38 -7.75 -2.33
N ARG A 67 -19.61 -8.42 -1.19
CA ARG A 67 -18.67 -8.43 -0.05
C ARG A 67 -17.42 -9.23 -0.38
N LEU A 68 -17.58 -10.38 -1.03
CA LEU A 68 -16.45 -11.19 -1.47
C LEU A 68 -15.61 -10.46 -2.53
N ASP A 69 -16.26 -9.81 -3.49
CA ASP A 69 -15.58 -8.99 -4.50
C ASP A 69 -14.88 -7.77 -3.88
N GLY A 70 -15.56 -7.06 -2.97
CA GLY A 70 -14.96 -5.96 -2.20
C GLY A 70 -13.74 -6.41 -1.40
N ASN A 71 -13.83 -7.54 -0.68
CA ASN A 71 -12.70 -8.09 0.08
C ASN A 71 -11.54 -8.50 -0.84
N ARG A 72 -11.81 -9.06 -2.02
CA ARG A 72 -10.76 -9.39 -3.01
C ARG A 72 -10.07 -8.14 -3.53
N LYS A 73 -10.83 -7.10 -3.87
CA LYS A 73 -10.29 -5.80 -4.30
C LYS A 73 -9.45 -5.15 -3.21
N LEU A 74 -9.95 -5.14 -1.97
CA LEU A 74 -9.22 -4.63 -0.81
C LEU A 74 -7.93 -5.42 -0.56
N ALA A 75 -7.96 -6.74 -0.66
CA ALA A 75 -6.76 -7.57 -0.52
C ALA A 75 -5.72 -7.25 -1.60
N ALA A 76 -6.15 -7.06 -2.86
CA ALA A 76 -5.25 -6.69 -3.94
C ALA A 76 -4.65 -5.28 -3.75
N ILE A 77 -5.44 -4.32 -3.27
CA ILE A 77 -4.96 -2.96 -2.95
C ILE A 77 -3.95 -3.02 -1.79
N ASN A 78 -4.27 -3.75 -0.73
CA ASN A 78 -3.39 -3.89 0.43
C ASN A 78 -2.05 -4.54 0.04
N GLN A 79 -2.08 -5.56 -0.83
CA GLN A 79 -0.86 -6.17 -1.32
C GLN A 79 0.04 -5.17 -2.08
N ARG A 80 -0.55 -4.36 -2.98
CA ARG A 80 0.20 -3.31 -3.68
C ARG A 80 0.75 -2.25 -2.72
N ALA A 81 -0.08 -1.82 -1.76
CA ALA A 81 0.31 -0.83 -0.77
C ALA A 81 1.46 -1.35 0.11
N GLU A 82 1.44 -2.63 0.50
CA GLU A 82 2.55 -3.26 1.20
C GLU A 82 3.82 -3.21 0.35
N GLU A 83 3.78 -3.68 -0.90
CA GLU A 83 4.93 -3.66 -1.81
C GLU A 83 5.57 -2.26 -1.94
N GLU A 84 4.76 -1.23 -2.13
CA GLU A 84 5.22 0.17 -2.16
C GLU A 84 5.83 0.63 -0.83
N GLN A 85 5.23 0.28 0.31
CA GLN A 85 5.77 0.64 1.62
C GLN A 85 7.13 0.00 1.85
N TRP A 86 7.30 -1.26 1.44
CA TRP A 86 8.59 -1.95 1.52
C TRP A 86 9.65 -1.29 0.66
N GLU A 87 9.30 -0.90 -0.57
CA GLU A 87 10.21 -0.16 -1.45
C GLU A 87 10.61 1.20 -0.86
N LYS A 88 9.64 1.98 -0.36
CA LYS A 88 9.90 3.26 0.31
C LYS A 88 10.83 3.09 1.51
N ARG A 89 10.59 2.07 2.36
CA ARG A 89 11.47 1.74 3.49
C ARG A 89 12.89 1.38 3.02
N ARG A 90 13.01 0.56 1.98
CA ARG A 90 14.32 0.16 1.42
C ARG A 90 15.11 1.36 0.91
N ILE A 91 14.47 2.23 0.13
CA ILE A 91 15.10 3.45 -0.41
C ILE A 91 15.47 4.40 0.73
N GLY A 92 14.59 4.57 1.72
CA GLY A 92 14.87 5.37 2.90
C GLY A 92 16.09 4.88 3.68
N LEU A 93 16.18 3.57 3.91
CA LEU A 93 17.32 2.94 4.59
C LEU A 93 18.62 3.11 3.78
N ALA A 94 18.57 2.92 2.46
CA ALA A 94 19.73 3.10 1.59
C ALA A 94 20.26 4.55 1.61
N LYS A 95 19.36 5.54 1.65
CA LYS A 95 19.74 6.96 1.80
C LYS A 95 20.41 7.21 3.14
N GLN A 96 19.81 6.74 4.23
CA GLN A 96 20.37 6.89 5.58
C GLN A 96 21.77 6.27 5.72
N VAL A 97 21.97 5.10 5.12
CA VAL A 97 23.27 4.42 5.08
C VAL A 97 24.28 5.20 4.23
N HIS A 98 23.89 5.64 3.03
CA HIS A 98 24.73 6.48 2.17
C HIS A 98 25.20 7.74 2.90
N ASP A 99 24.24 8.50 3.45
CA ASP A 99 24.53 9.73 4.18
C ASP A 99 25.41 9.43 5.40
N GLY A 100 25.09 8.38 6.17
CA GLY A 100 25.87 7.99 7.35
C GLY A 100 27.33 7.62 7.02
N LEU A 101 27.55 6.83 5.97
CA LEU A 101 28.89 6.44 5.54
C LEU A 101 29.70 7.60 4.99
N LEU A 102 29.06 8.48 4.22
CA LEU A 102 29.70 9.65 3.65
C LEU A 102 30.11 10.64 4.74
N HIS A 103 29.22 10.96 5.68
CA HIS A 103 29.49 11.99 6.69
C HIS A 103 30.40 11.50 7.82
N ASN A 104 30.25 10.25 8.28
CA ASN A 104 30.99 9.76 9.45
C ASN A 104 32.32 9.07 9.10
N TYR A 105 32.42 8.47 7.90
CA TYR A 105 33.58 7.68 7.50
C TYR A 105 34.23 8.16 6.20
N ASN A 106 33.69 9.21 5.57
CA ASN A 106 34.12 9.70 4.26
C ASN A 106 34.14 8.61 3.18
N VAL A 107 33.22 7.64 3.29
CA VAL A 107 33.08 6.52 2.36
C VAL A 107 31.91 6.79 1.43
N TYR A 108 32.19 6.91 0.14
CA TYR A 108 31.14 7.04 -0.87
C TYR A 108 30.61 5.67 -1.30
N VAL A 109 29.29 5.50 -1.20
CA VAL A 109 28.57 4.34 -1.72
C VAL A 109 27.34 4.81 -2.49
N GLY A 110 27.04 4.27 -3.67
CA GLY A 110 25.85 4.68 -4.40
C GLY A 110 24.57 4.28 -3.66
N ILE A 111 23.59 5.19 -3.54
CA ILE A 111 22.28 4.88 -2.92
C ILE A 111 21.61 3.71 -3.66
N ALA A 112 21.71 3.67 -4.99
CA ALA A 112 21.16 2.60 -5.81
C ALA A 112 21.87 1.24 -5.58
N GLU A 113 23.19 1.26 -5.36
CA GLU A 113 23.98 0.08 -5.04
C GLU A 113 23.52 -0.53 -3.71
N VAL A 114 23.43 0.29 -2.66
CA VAL A 114 22.93 -0.13 -1.34
C VAL A 114 21.49 -0.63 -1.43
N ALA A 115 20.62 0.09 -2.14
CA ALA A 115 19.22 -0.29 -2.30
C ALA A 115 19.06 -1.65 -3.00
N ASN A 116 19.90 -1.97 -3.99
CA ASN A 116 19.87 -3.26 -4.69
C ASN A 116 20.29 -4.41 -3.77
N VAL A 117 21.36 -4.26 -2.99
CA VAL A 117 21.80 -5.30 -2.04
C VAL A 117 20.77 -5.50 -0.92
N LEU A 118 20.19 -4.41 -0.41
CA LEU A 118 19.10 -4.49 0.56
C LEU A 118 17.86 -5.20 0.00
N LYS A 119 17.55 -5.02 -1.28
CA LYS A 119 16.44 -5.72 -1.94
C LYS A 119 16.65 -7.23 -1.91
N ILE A 120 17.86 -7.69 -2.25
CA ILE A 120 18.21 -9.13 -2.22
C ILE A 120 18.02 -9.70 -0.81
N GLY A 121 18.53 -9.01 0.22
CA GLY A 121 18.35 -9.45 1.61
C GLY A 121 16.88 -9.47 2.05
N GLN A 122 16.08 -8.49 1.62
CA GLN A 122 14.64 -8.43 1.93
C GLN A 122 13.85 -9.56 1.26
N ASP A 123 14.14 -9.83 -0.01
CA ASP A 123 13.49 -10.89 -0.78
C ASP A 123 13.82 -12.26 -0.17
N GLN A 124 15.06 -12.48 0.27
CA GLN A 124 15.45 -13.70 0.99
C GLN A 124 14.68 -13.86 2.31
N ARG A 125 14.60 -12.81 3.14
CA ARG A 125 13.84 -12.84 4.40
C ARG A 125 12.34 -13.11 4.16
N ARG A 126 11.77 -12.64 3.04
CA ARG A 126 10.38 -12.92 2.65
C ARG A 126 10.18 -14.38 2.27
N MET A 127 11.06 -14.94 1.46
CA MET A 127 11.01 -16.36 1.07
C MET A 127 11.08 -17.26 2.32
N GLU A 128 11.96 -16.93 3.26
CA GLU A 128 12.07 -17.63 4.55
C GLU A 128 10.77 -17.55 5.37
N LYS A 129 10.18 -16.35 5.49
CA LYS A 129 8.92 -16.15 6.24
C LYS A 129 7.74 -16.89 5.60
N ASN A 130 7.73 -17.01 4.28
CA ASN A 130 6.70 -17.72 3.51
C ASN A 130 6.94 -19.25 3.46
N GLY A 131 7.84 -19.79 4.29
CA GLY A 131 8.06 -21.23 4.39
C GLY A 131 8.77 -21.86 3.19
N HIS A 132 9.41 -21.05 2.32
CA HIS A 132 10.28 -21.59 1.27
C HIS A 132 11.63 -21.93 1.92
N VAL A 133 11.74 -23.18 2.40
CA VAL A 133 12.78 -23.66 3.33
C VAL A 133 14.22 -23.61 2.77
N VAL A 134 14.42 -23.45 1.47
CA VAL A 134 15.76 -23.42 0.90
C VAL A 134 15.83 -22.34 -0.17
N VAL A 135 16.26 -21.14 0.22
CA VAL A 135 16.87 -20.23 -0.75
C VAL A 135 18.17 -20.92 -1.17
N ALA A 136 18.13 -21.71 -2.23
CA ALA A 136 19.24 -22.55 -2.70
C ALA A 136 20.56 -21.78 -2.86
N ASN A 137 20.48 -20.47 -3.03
CA ASN A 137 21.61 -19.53 -3.06
C ASN A 137 21.36 -18.35 -2.11
N LYS A 138 21.36 -18.60 -0.79
CA LYS A 138 21.26 -17.52 0.19
C LYS A 138 22.53 -16.67 0.12
N ASP A 139 22.36 -15.41 -0.26
CA ASP A 139 23.40 -14.39 -0.17
C ASP A 139 23.54 -13.94 1.30
N ILE A 140 24.44 -14.60 2.01
CA ILE A 140 24.73 -14.34 3.42
C ILE A 140 25.18 -12.88 3.62
N ALA A 141 25.91 -12.31 2.65
CA ALA A 141 26.38 -10.93 2.72
C ALA A 141 25.21 -9.95 2.60
N ALA A 142 24.29 -10.16 1.65
CA ALA A 142 23.10 -9.33 1.50
C ALA A 142 22.16 -9.42 2.73
N ALA A 143 21.97 -10.61 3.30
CA ALA A 143 21.18 -10.80 4.51
C ALA A 143 21.83 -10.12 5.74
N ALA A 144 23.15 -10.26 5.90
CA ALA A 144 23.90 -9.60 6.96
C ALA A 144 23.89 -8.08 6.81
N LEU A 145 23.99 -7.57 5.58
CA LEU A 145 23.96 -6.15 5.27
C LEU A 145 22.59 -5.54 5.58
N LEU A 146 21.49 -6.25 5.26
CA LEU A 146 20.15 -5.82 5.67
C LEU A 146 20.05 -5.65 7.18
N VAL A 147 20.51 -6.63 7.96
CA VAL A 147 20.47 -6.56 9.43
C VAL A 147 21.35 -5.44 9.97
N ALA A 148 22.55 -5.25 9.40
CA ALA A 148 23.46 -4.18 9.80
C ALA A 148 22.89 -2.80 9.48
N ALA A 149 22.27 -2.63 8.31
CA ALA A 149 21.60 -1.41 7.90
C ALA A 149 20.39 -1.10 8.79
N GLU A 150 19.55 -2.09 9.11
CA GLU A 150 18.41 -1.94 10.03
C GLU A 150 18.84 -1.48 11.43
N LYS A 151 20.02 -1.90 11.90
CA LYS A 151 20.61 -1.48 13.18
C LYS A 151 21.44 -0.19 13.09
N TYR A 152 21.59 0.38 11.90
CA TYR A 152 22.46 1.52 11.63
C TYR A 152 23.93 1.29 12.04
N ASP A 153 24.42 0.05 11.90
CA ASP A 153 25.82 -0.33 12.16
C ASP A 153 26.69 0.01 10.93
N LEU A 154 27.01 1.30 10.79
CA LEU A 154 27.76 1.83 9.65
C LEU A 154 29.13 1.17 9.42
N PRO A 155 29.98 0.93 10.44
CA PRO A 155 31.25 0.22 10.25
C PRO A 155 31.07 -1.14 9.61
N ARG A 156 30.10 -1.93 10.12
CA ARG A 156 29.84 -3.26 9.60
C ARG A 156 29.30 -3.22 8.18
N VAL A 157 28.44 -2.24 7.87
CA VAL A 157 27.95 -2.04 6.49
C VAL A 157 29.12 -1.70 5.54
N ALA A 158 30.06 -0.84 5.95
CA ALA A 158 31.21 -0.47 5.12
C ALA A 158 32.12 -1.68 4.81
N VAL A 159 32.34 -2.56 5.79
CA VAL A 159 33.10 -3.80 5.61
C VAL A 159 32.37 -4.78 4.70
N LEU A 160 31.06 -4.98 4.90
CA LEU A 160 30.25 -5.88 4.07
C LEU A 160 30.14 -5.42 2.60
N LEU A 161 30.24 -4.10 2.36
CA LEU A 161 30.32 -3.51 1.02
C LEU A 161 31.74 -3.53 0.42
N GLY A 162 32.73 -4.05 1.15
CA GLY A 162 34.13 -4.09 0.71
C GLY A 162 34.79 -2.72 0.57
N LYS A 163 34.23 -1.67 1.18
CA LYS A 163 34.77 -0.30 1.11
C LYS A 163 35.84 -0.03 2.16
N VAL A 164 35.92 -0.87 3.18
CA VAL A 164 36.93 -0.84 4.24
C VAL A 164 37.46 -2.26 4.42
N PRO A 165 38.79 -2.47 4.56
CA PRO A 165 39.33 -3.80 4.82
C PRO A 165 38.72 -4.36 6.10
N ALA A 166 38.33 -5.65 6.06
CA ALA A 166 38.00 -6.36 7.29
C ALA A 166 39.23 -6.31 8.21
N ALA A 167 39.03 -5.94 9.47
CA ALA A 167 40.12 -5.94 10.45
C ALA A 167 40.75 -7.33 10.44
N LYS A 168 42.02 -7.41 10.04
CA LYS A 168 42.80 -8.64 10.20
C LYS A 168 43.08 -8.74 11.69
N ASP A 169 42.40 -9.66 12.35
CA ASP A 169 42.75 -10.06 13.71
C ASP A 169 44.24 -10.46 13.70
N HIS A 170 45.05 -9.71 14.42
CA HIS A 170 46.44 -10.01 14.75
C HIS A 170 46.50 -10.61 16.15
#